data_AF-A0A1I7EPZ5-F1
#
_entry.id   AF-A0A1I7EPZ5-F1
#
_cell.length_a   1.000
_cell.length_b   1.000
_cell.length_c   1.000
_cell.angle_alpha   90.00
_cell.angle_beta   90.00
_cell.angle_gamma   90.00
#
_symmetry.space_group_name_H-M   'P 1'
#
loop_
_entity.id
_entity.type
_entity.pdbx_description
1 polymer ?
#
loop_
_entity_poly.entity_id
_entity_poly.type
_entity_poly.pdbx_seq_one_letter_code
_entity_poly.pdbx_strand_id
1 'polypeptide(L)' 'MPAKYAISVSLTEHLASFVKTQIVNGRYGTASEVVRAGLRLLEERAARHAELDRNSDRPAPTRKERTNGRDRAAMREKP' A
#
# COMPACT_ATOMS: atom_id res chain seq x y z
N MET A 1 -18.85 -22.10 9.56
CA MET A 1 -17.50 -22.34 10.12
C MET A 1 -16.50 -21.58 9.27
N PRO A 2 -15.60 -20.74 9.84
CA PRO A 2 -14.60 -20.05 9.03
C PRO A 2 -13.71 -21.11 8.34
N ALA A 3 -13.52 -20.97 7.02
CA ALA A 3 -12.74 -21.91 6.23
C ALA A 3 -11.28 -21.91 6.72
N LYS A 4 -10.80 -23.08 7.17
CA LYS A 4 -9.40 -23.27 7.53
C LYS A 4 -8.60 -23.43 6.24
N TYR A 5 -7.98 -22.36 5.76
CA TYR A 5 -7.02 -22.43 4.66
C TYR A 5 -5.65 -22.87 5.21
N ALA A 6 -5.17 -24.03 4.76
CA ALA A 6 -3.84 -24.52 5.06
C ALA A 6 -2.93 -24.29 3.86
N ILE A 7 -1.83 -23.57 4.05
CA ILE A 7 -0.83 -23.27 3.03
C ILE A 7 0.49 -23.92 3.48
N SER A 8 1.10 -24.73 2.62
CA SER A 8 2.44 -25.27 2.84
C SER A 8 3.47 -24.32 2.22
N VAL A 9 4.48 -23.93 3.00
CA VAL A 9 5.57 -23.06 2.54
C VAL A 9 6.91 -23.60 3.00
N SER A 10 7.91 -23.51 2.12
CA SER A 10 9.30 -23.87 2.46
C SER A 10 10.00 -22.67 3.09
N LEU A 11 10.59 -22.87 4.27
CA LEU A 11 11.37 -21.86 4.98
C LEU A 11 12.86 -22.15 4.86
N THR A 12 13.68 -21.09 4.84
CA THR A 12 15.12 -21.23 5.01
C THR A 12 15.45 -21.62 6.45
N GLU A 13 16.65 -22.17 6.68
CA GLU A 13 17.09 -22.61 8.01
C GLU A 13 17.03 -21.48 9.05
N HIS A 14 17.42 -20.26 8.65
CA HIS A 14 17.35 -19.09 9.52
C HIS A 14 15.91 -18.78 9.98
N LEU A 15 14.94 -18.78 9.06
CA LEU A 15 13.54 -18.53 9.38
C LEU A 15 12.94 -19.66 10.21
N ALA A 16 13.31 -20.91 9.93
CA ALA A 16 12.87 -22.06 10.72
C ALA A 16 13.38 -21.96 12.17
N SER A 17 14.64 -21.56 12.37
CA SER A 17 15.21 -21.31 13.69
C SER A 17 14.48 -20.18 14.41
N PHE A 18 14.24 -19.06 13.73
CA PHE A 18 13.48 -17.94 14.28
C PHE A 18 12.09 -18.36 14.76
N VAL A 19 11.33 -19.10 13.93
CA VAL A 19 9.99 -19.59 14.29
C VAL A 19 10.06 -20.49 15.52
N LYS A 20 11.04 -21.41 15.58
CA LYS A 20 11.25 -22.26 16.77
C LYS A 20 11.52 -21.43 18.01
N THR A 21 12.41 -20.45 17.95
CA THR A 21 12.71 -19.56 19.09
C THR A 21 11.47 -18.81 19.57
N GLN A 22 10.64 -18.30 18.65
CA GLN A 22 9.41 -17.59 19.02
C GLN A 22 8.38 -18.48 19.73
N ILE A 23 8.32 -19.77 19.37
CA ILE A 23 7.45 -20.76 20.03
C ILE A 23 8.03 -21.14 21.40
N VAL A 24 9.33 -21.43 21.48
CA VAL A 24 10.01 -21.81 22.74
C VAL A 24 9.92 -20.69 23.77
N ASN A 25 10.01 -19.43 23.34
CA ASN A 25 9.86 -18.27 24.22
C ASN A 25 8.41 -18.08 24.72
N GLY A 26 7.46 -18.94 24.33
CA GLY A 26 6.07 -18.91 24.77
C GLY A 26 5.24 -17.79 24.16
N ARG A 27 5.78 -17.02 23.22
CA ARG A 27 5.06 -15.89 22.59
C ARG A 27 3.98 -16.37 21.61
N TYR A 28 4.17 -17.53 20.99
CA TYR A 28 3.22 -18.14 20.06
C TYR A 28 3.12 -19.65 20.31
N GLY A 29 1.92 -20.23 20.17
CA GLY A 29 1.71 -21.67 20.38
C GLY A 29 2.07 -22.52 19.18
N THR A 30 2.04 -21.95 17.97
CA THR A 30 2.26 -22.67 16.71
C THR A 30 3.04 -21.86 15.69
N ALA A 31 3.70 -22.54 14.75
CA ALA A 31 4.36 -21.90 13.61
C ALA A 31 3.38 -21.03 12.80
N SER A 32 2.15 -21.51 12.62
CA SER A 32 1.10 -20.78 11.90
C SER A 32 0.74 -19.45 12.55
N GLU A 33 0.82 -19.34 13.88
CA GLU A 33 0.62 -18.06 14.58
C GLU A 33 1.78 -17.08 14.36
N VAL A 34 3.02 -17.58 14.40
CA VAL A 34 4.20 -16.76 14.09
C VAL A 34 4.12 -16.22 12.67
N VAL A 35 3.79 -17.07 11.70
CA VAL A 35 3.66 -16.70 10.28
C VAL A 35 2.55 -15.66 10.09
N ARG A 36 1.37 -15.84 10.70
CA ARG A 36 0.28 -14.86 10.62
C ARG A 36 0.66 -13.51 11.24
N ALA A 37 1.34 -13.52 12.38
CA ALA A 37 1.83 -12.29 13.00
C ALA A 37 2.85 -11.57 12.10
N GLY A 38 3.77 -12.32 11.48
CA GLY A 38 4.73 -11.78 10.52
C GLY A 38 4.06 -11.17 9.28
N LEU A 39 3.08 -11.87 8.70
CA LEU A 39 2.33 -11.36 7.53
C LEU A 39 1.54 -10.10 7.86
N ARG A 40 0.91 -10.02 9.03
CA ARG A 40 0.18 -8.81 9.46
C ARG A 40 1.11 -7.59 9.54
N LEU A 41 2.32 -7.76 10.05
CA LEU A 41 3.32 -6.68 10.10
C LEU A 41 3.79 -6.27 8.70
N LEU A 42 3.91 -7.23 7.78
CA LEU A 42 4.26 -6.96 6.38
C LEU A 42 3.15 -6.18 5.68
N GLU A 43 1.88 -6.57 5.85
CA GLU A 43 0.72 -5.85 5.32
C GLU A 43 0.65 -4.42 5.85
N GLU A 44 0.84 -4.23 7.15
CA GLU A 44 0.82 -2.90 7.77
C GLU A 44 1.94 -2.00 7.22
N ARG A 45 3.13 -2.57 7.00
CA ARG A 45 4.24 -1.85 6.37
C ARG A 45 3.93 -1.52 4.91
N ALA A 46 3.39 -2.46 4.14
CA ALA A 46 3.00 -2.24 2.75
C ALA A 46 1.93 -1.14 2.63
N ALA A 47 0.94 -1.13 3.52
CA ALA A 47 -0.10 -0.11 3.55
C ALA A 47 0.48 1.30 3.77
N ARG A 48 1.42 1.45 4.71
CA ARG A 48 2.12 2.72 4.95
C ARG A 48 2.90 3.21 3.72
N HIS A 49 3.62 2.31 3.05
CA HIS A 49 4.36 2.67 1.83
C HIS A 49 3.42 3.07 0.68
N ALA A 50 2.31 2.35 0.50
CA ALA A 50 1.32 2.67 -0.53
C ALA A 50 0.59 4.01 -0.29
N GLU A 51 0.50 4.47 0.96
CA GLU A 51 -0.03 5.81 1.28
C GLU A 51 0.96 6.92 0.93
N LEU A 52 2.25 6.70 1.19
CA LEU A 52 3.32 7.61 0.80
C LEU A 52 3.39 7.75 -0.72
N ASP A 53 3.38 6.62 -1.45
CA ASP A 53 3.45 6.61 -2.90
C ASP A 53 2.25 7.34 -3.53
N ARG A 54 1.03 7.09 -3.04
CA ARG A 54 -0.18 7.80 -3.51
C ARG A 54 -0.13 9.31 -3.29
N ASN A 55 0.51 9.78 -2.21
CA ASN A 55 0.63 11.20 -1.95
C ASN A 55 1.68 11.86 -2.87
N SER A 56 2.75 11.15 -3.22
CA SER A 56 3.72 11.60 -4.22
C SER A 56 3.19 11.57 -5.65
N ASP A 57 2.24 10.69 -5.96
CA ASP A 57 1.67 10.53 -7.31
C ASP A 57 0.43 11.40 -7.55
N ARG A 58 0.04 12.28 -6.61
CA ARG A 58 -1.06 13.22 -6.85
C ARG A 58 -0.60 14.22 -7.91
N PRO A 59 -1.18 14.24 -9.13
CA PRO A 59 -0.81 15.23 -10.11
C PRO A 59 -1.17 16.60 -9.54
N ALA A 60 -0.19 17.50 -9.47
CA ALA A 60 -0.42 18.89 -9.13
C ALA A 60 -1.59 19.41 -9.97
N PRO A 61 -2.56 20.17 -9.41
CA PRO A 61 -3.65 20.71 -10.20
C PRO A 61 -3.02 21.55 -11.30
N THR A 62 -3.09 21.05 -12.53
CA THR A 62 -2.53 21.72 -13.70
C THR A 62 -3.31 23.01 -13.86
N ARG A 63 -2.68 24.12 -13.47
CA ARG A 63 -3.13 25.49 -13.72
C ARG A 63 -3.08 25.74 -15.23
N LYS A 64 -4.00 25.16 -15.99
CA LYS A 64 -4.20 25.46 -17.41
C LYS A 64 -5.67 25.67 -17.71
N GLU A 65 -6.20 26.80 -17.26
CA GLU A 65 -7.33 27.49 -17.89
C GLU A 65 -7.33 28.96 -17.45
N ARG A 66 -6.36 29.72 -17.95
CA ARG A 66 -6.33 31.19 -17.83
C ARG A 66 -6.03 31.84 -19.17
N THR A 67 -6.48 31.28 -20.28
CA THR A 67 -6.39 31.95 -21.59
C THR A 67 -7.51 31.46 -22.50
N ASN A 68 -8.76 31.83 -22.21
CA ASN A 68 -9.75 31.92 -23.27
C ASN A 68 -10.66 33.12 -22.97
N GLY A 69 -10.18 34.31 -23.31
CA GLY A 69 -10.90 35.56 -23.06
C GLY A 69 -10.31 36.77 -23.77
N ARG A 70 -9.49 36.60 -24.82
CA ARG A 70 -8.91 37.74 -25.56
C ARG A 70 -9.25 37.84 -27.03
N ASP A 71 -9.91 36.86 -27.64
CA ASP A 71 -10.26 36.94 -29.05
C ASP A 71 -11.77 36.89 -29.23
N ARG A 72 -12.40 38.08 -29.22
CA ARG A 72 -13.65 38.46 -29.95
C ARG A 72 -14.29 39.78 -29.46
N ALA A 73 -13.50 40.69 -28.90
CA ALA A 73 -13.92 42.08 -28.67
C ALA A 73 -13.10 43.04 -29.55
N ALA A 74 -13.39 43.04 -30.84
CA ALA A 74 -13.17 44.18 -31.73
C ALA A 74 -14.36 44.17 -32.72
N MET A 75 -15.43 44.93 -32.46
CA MET A 75 -15.66 46.27 -33.04
C MET A 75 -15.39 46.27 -34.56
N ARG A 76 -16.38 46.50 -35.41
CA ARG A 76 -17.04 47.81 -35.51
C ARG A 76 -18.36 47.76 -36.29
N GLU A 77 -19.20 48.70 -35.92
CA GLU A 77 -20.53 49.02 -36.42
C GLU A 77 -20.60 49.37 -37.92
N LYS A 78 -21.78 49.08 -38.51
CA LYS A 78 -22.64 49.82 -39.47
C LYS A 78 -22.02 50.85 -40.45
N PRO A 79 -22.60 51.02 -41.66
CA PRO A 79 -24.04 51.24 -41.91
C PRO A 79 -24.74 50.20 -42.79
#